data_AF-A0A221R8A2-F1
#
_entry.id   AF-A0A221R8A2-F1
#
_cell.length_a   1.000
_cell.length_b   1.000
_cell.length_c   1.000
_cell.angle_alpha   90.00
_cell.angle_beta   90.00
_cell.angle_gamma   90.00
#
_symmetry.space_group_name_H-M   'P 1'
#
loop_
_entity.id
_entity.type
_entity.pdbx_description
1 polymer ?
#
loop_
_entity_poly.entity_id
_entity_poly.type
_entity_poly.pdbx_seq_one_letter_code
_entity_poly.pdbx_strand_id
1 'polypeptide(L)'
;MDFMTGPLRARVAGQAVMAETLRLQAGTPRRRPLARLFGANPLAPEARSWYAGAVGEMRVAKALAKLGPEWHVLHSLPVGSRGADIDHLVIGPGGVITLNTKNHAGKDVWVAGSVLLVNGQHERYLRNSAHEAKRVAAALTAAVGREVPVRAAVVLVAPRRLTIRRFPEGAAVVTDSQLRRWLTRQAEALAADDAARLAAAAAEPATWGHRQAPADDPSATRMSFGALHSEVMGAQLRRLTWAAGAVLTMLGAAAGGVWLR
;
A
#
# COMPACT_ATOMS: atom_id res chain seq x y z
N MET A 1 14.15 -9.62 -27.81
CA MET A 1 14.37 -8.73 -26.65
C MET A 1 13.02 -8.56 -25.98
N ASP A 2 12.69 -9.45 -25.05
CA ASP A 2 11.46 -9.40 -24.27
C ASP A 2 11.88 -9.46 -22.79
N PHE A 3 12.25 -8.31 -22.23
CA PHE A 3 12.69 -8.18 -20.85
C PHE A 3 11.51 -8.06 -19.86
N MET A 4 10.27 -8.31 -20.31
CA MET A 4 9.04 -8.02 -19.56
C MET A 4 8.38 -9.23 -18.89
N THR A 5 8.90 -10.46 -19.02
CA THR A 5 8.17 -11.70 -18.66
C THR A 5 8.71 -12.46 -17.44
N GLY A 6 9.41 -11.79 -16.51
CA GLY A 6 9.82 -12.40 -15.24
C GLY A 6 8.65 -12.52 -14.24
N PRO A 7 8.53 -13.63 -13.46
CA PRO A 7 7.39 -13.89 -12.57
C PRO A 7 7.22 -12.84 -11.46
N LEU A 8 8.29 -12.12 -11.07
CA LEU A 8 8.20 -11.04 -10.09
C LEU A 8 7.76 -9.71 -10.70
N ARG A 9 7.99 -9.48 -12.00
CA ARG A 9 7.48 -8.29 -12.70
C ARG A 9 5.95 -8.35 -12.89
N ALA A 10 5.40 -9.56 -12.94
CA ALA A 10 3.96 -9.79 -13.05
C ALA A 10 3.20 -9.59 -11.74
N ARG A 11 3.90 -9.48 -10.59
CA ARG A 11 3.25 -9.27 -9.29
C ARG A 11 2.59 -7.90 -9.22
N VAL A 12 1.45 -7.86 -8.55
CA VAL A 12 0.65 -6.64 -8.37
C VAL A 12 0.84 -6.09 -6.97
N ALA A 13 0.79 -4.77 -6.82
CA ALA A 13 0.81 -4.13 -5.51
C ALA A 13 -0.32 -4.64 -4.62
N GLY A 14 -0.01 -4.98 -3.37
CA GLY A 14 -0.97 -5.54 -2.42
C GLY A 14 -1.35 -6.99 -2.69
N GLN A 15 -0.68 -7.75 -3.57
CA GLN A 15 -1.12 -9.10 -3.94
C GLN A 15 -1.38 -10.00 -2.71
N ALA A 16 -0.42 -10.09 -1.79
CA ALA A 16 -0.55 -10.91 -0.58
C ALA A 16 -1.69 -10.41 0.33
N VAL A 17 -1.83 -9.10 0.48
CA VAL A 17 -2.86 -8.47 1.30
C VAL A 17 -4.25 -8.60 0.66
N MET A 18 -4.35 -8.57 -0.66
CA MET A 18 -5.57 -8.86 -1.42
C MET A 18 -5.99 -10.31 -1.26
N ALA A 19 -5.06 -11.25 -1.42
CA ALA A 19 -5.31 -12.68 -1.22
C ALA A 19 -5.81 -12.96 0.20
N GLU A 20 -5.17 -12.40 1.23
CA GLU A 20 -5.62 -12.54 2.61
C GLU A 20 -6.97 -11.89 2.88
N THR A 21 -7.24 -10.72 2.27
CA THR A 21 -8.57 -10.10 2.32
C THR A 21 -9.64 -11.03 1.76
N LEU A 22 -9.40 -11.62 0.58
CA LEU A 22 -10.33 -12.51 -0.09
C LEU A 22 -10.52 -13.82 0.70
N ARG A 23 -9.45 -14.36 1.29
CA ARG A 23 -9.48 -15.54 2.14
C ARG A 23 -10.39 -15.34 3.35
N LEU A 24 -10.23 -14.22 4.06
CA LEU A 24 -11.07 -13.87 5.21
C LEU A 24 -12.51 -13.54 4.79
N GLN A 25 -12.69 -12.96 3.60
CA GLN A 25 -14.00 -12.64 3.07
C GLN A 25 -14.80 -13.87 2.63
N ALA A 26 -14.15 -14.95 2.19
CA ALA A 26 -14.78 -16.15 1.64
C ALA A 26 -15.81 -16.81 2.58
N GLY A 27 -15.62 -16.71 3.90
CA GLY A 27 -16.55 -17.24 4.91
C GLY A 27 -17.78 -16.37 5.19
N THR A 28 -17.93 -15.21 4.54
CA THR A 28 -18.96 -14.23 4.90
C THR A 28 -20.30 -14.55 4.19
N PRO A 29 -21.41 -14.70 4.94
CA PRO A 29 -22.73 -14.91 4.34
C PRO A 29 -23.14 -13.79 3.37
N ARG A 30 -23.88 -14.15 2.31
CA ARG A 30 -24.41 -13.17 1.36
C ARG A 30 -25.35 -12.20 2.08
N ARG A 31 -25.15 -10.90 1.85
CA ARG A 31 -25.99 -9.84 2.42
C ARG A 31 -27.43 -9.95 1.92
N ARG A 32 -28.40 -9.77 2.83
CA ARG A 32 -29.83 -9.70 2.50
C ARG A 32 -30.12 -8.53 1.54
N PRO A 33 -31.14 -8.60 0.66
CA PRO A 33 -31.45 -7.55 -0.30
C PRO A 33 -31.63 -6.15 0.32
N LEU A 34 -32.40 -6.06 1.41
CA LEU A 34 -32.62 -4.79 2.12
C LEU A 34 -31.31 -4.20 2.69
N ALA A 35 -30.42 -5.02 3.23
CA ALA A 35 -29.12 -4.56 3.73
C ALA A 35 -28.25 -3.98 2.60
N ARG A 36 -28.35 -4.53 1.38
CA ARG A 36 -27.64 -3.99 0.21
C ARG A 36 -28.19 -2.63 -0.19
N LEU A 37 -29.52 -2.47 -0.17
CA LEU A 37 -30.21 -1.22 -0.51
C LEU A 37 -29.76 -0.07 0.39
N PHE A 38 -29.64 -0.29 1.71
CA PHE A 38 -29.19 0.72 2.67
C PHE A 38 -27.65 0.88 2.74
N GLY A 39 -26.90 0.18 1.89
CA GLY A 39 -25.44 0.33 1.83
C GLY A 39 -24.69 -0.29 3.02
N ALA A 40 -25.20 -1.40 3.58
CA ALA A 40 -24.46 -2.17 4.59
C ALA A 40 -23.08 -2.57 4.09
N ASN A 41 -22.05 -2.51 4.93
CA ASN A 41 -20.67 -2.81 4.55
C ASN A 41 -20.54 -4.29 4.10
N PRO A 42 -20.02 -4.58 2.90
CA PRO A 42 -19.80 -5.97 2.45
C PRO A 42 -18.67 -6.69 3.21
N LEU A 43 -17.74 -5.96 3.84
CA LEU A 43 -16.54 -6.55 4.41
C LEU A 43 -16.80 -7.27 5.73
N ALA A 44 -16.29 -8.50 5.82
CA ALA A 44 -16.11 -9.20 7.08
C ALA A 44 -15.32 -8.32 8.06
N PRO A 45 -15.68 -8.26 9.35
CA PRO A 45 -14.92 -7.50 10.35
C PRO A 45 -13.41 -7.77 10.33
N GLU A 46 -13.02 -9.04 10.18
CA GLU A 46 -11.65 -9.54 10.17
C GLU A 46 -10.90 -9.12 8.89
N ALA A 47 -11.60 -8.98 7.77
CA ALA A 47 -11.03 -8.58 6.49
C ALA A 47 -10.79 -7.07 6.38
N ARG A 48 -11.31 -6.24 7.30
CA ARG A 48 -11.28 -4.76 7.16
C ARG A 48 -9.87 -4.17 7.19
N SER A 49 -9.01 -4.67 8.09
CA SER A 49 -7.63 -4.17 8.20
C SER A 49 -6.80 -4.55 6.97
N TRP A 50 -6.93 -5.80 6.51
CA TRP A 50 -6.30 -6.29 5.28
C TRP A 50 -6.81 -5.53 4.06
N TYR A 51 -8.12 -5.36 3.91
CA TYR A 51 -8.70 -4.57 2.83
C TYR A 51 -8.16 -3.13 2.81
N ALA A 52 -8.07 -2.48 3.98
CA ALA A 52 -7.49 -1.15 4.09
C ALA A 52 -6.01 -1.14 3.68
N GLY A 53 -5.25 -2.18 4.04
CA GLY A 53 -3.87 -2.40 3.58
C GLY A 53 -3.77 -2.46 2.05
N ALA A 54 -4.55 -3.33 1.41
CA ALA A 54 -4.54 -3.49 -0.05
C ALA A 54 -4.92 -2.19 -0.78
N VAL A 55 -5.95 -1.48 -0.31
CA VAL A 55 -6.30 -0.15 -0.86
C VAL A 55 -5.16 0.85 -0.70
N GLY A 56 -4.42 0.78 0.41
CA GLY A 56 -3.23 1.59 0.65
C GLY A 56 -2.15 1.32 -0.38
N GLU A 57 -1.76 0.06 -0.57
CA GLU A 57 -0.74 -0.35 -1.53
C GLU A 57 -1.12 -0.02 -2.97
N MET A 58 -2.39 -0.21 -3.36
CA MET A 58 -2.90 0.22 -4.67
C MET A 58 -2.74 1.72 -4.88
N ARG A 59 -2.98 2.53 -3.85
CA ARG A 59 -2.85 3.99 -3.92
C ARG A 59 -1.39 4.42 -4.06
N VAL A 60 -0.48 3.76 -3.35
CA VAL A 60 0.96 3.96 -3.50
C VAL A 60 1.42 3.55 -4.89
N ALA A 61 1.02 2.38 -5.38
CA ALA A 61 1.33 1.94 -6.74
C ALA A 61 0.84 2.91 -7.82
N LYS A 62 -0.36 3.49 -7.65
CA LYS A 62 -0.87 4.55 -8.56
C LYS A 62 0.00 5.81 -8.55
N ALA A 63 0.62 6.16 -7.42
CA ALA A 63 1.56 7.27 -7.35
C ALA A 63 2.90 6.92 -8.02
N LEU A 64 3.38 5.69 -7.83
CA LEU A 64 4.62 5.17 -8.44
C LEU A 64 4.52 5.01 -9.96
N ALA A 65 3.35 4.65 -10.50
CA ALA A 65 3.10 4.56 -11.94
C ALA A 65 3.23 5.88 -12.70
N LYS A 66 3.41 7.01 -11.99
CA LYS A 66 3.63 8.35 -12.56
C LYS A 66 5.09 8.79 -12.54
N LEU A 67 6.00 7.90 -12.15
CA LEU A 67 7.45 8.14 -12.24
C LEU A 67 7.90 8.06 -13.71
N GLY A 68 9.04 8.68 -14.02
CA GLY A 68 9.62 8.66 -15.35
C GLY A 68 10.19 7.28 -15.73
N PRO A 69 10.55 7.07 -17.00
CA PRO A 69 11.07 5.80 -17.52
C PRO A 69 12.36 5.32 -16.85
N GLU A 70 13.09 6.22 -16.19
CA GLU A 70 14.30 5.94 -15.42
C GLU A 70 14.03 5.23 -14.08
N TRP A 71 12.75 5.08 -13.69
CA TRP A 71 12.35 4.39 -12.47
C TRP A 71 11.76 3.02 -12.77
N HIS A 72 12.24 2.03 -12.02
CA HIS A 72 11.73 0.68 -12.01
C HIS A 72 11.06 0.39 -10.68
N VAL A 73 9.87 -0.23 -10.75
CA VAL A 73 9.06 -0.52 -9.58
C VAL A 73 8.71 -2.00 -9.60
N LEU A 74 8.99 -2.68 -8.49
CA LEU A 74 8.62 -4.06 -8.24
C LEU A 74 7.70 -4.13 -7.03
N HIS A 75 6.78 -5.08 -7.03
CA HIS A 75 5.71 -5.19 -6.05
C HIS A 75 5.70 -6.56 -5.38
N SER A 76 5.32 -6.57 -4.10
CA SER A 76 5.13 -7.81 -3.33
C SER A 76 6.31 -8.75 -3.50
N LEU A 77 7.53 -8.26 -3.28
CA LEU A 77 8.74 -9.06 -3.44
C LEU A 77 8.98 -9.94 -2.22
N PRO A 78 9.32 -11.24 -2.39
CA PRO A 78 9.51 -12.12 -1.26
C PRO A 78 10.79 -11.76 -0.50
N VAL A 79 10.74 -11.69 0.83
CA VAL A 79 11.93 -11.46 1.65
C VAL A 79 12.02 -12.42 2.82
N GLY A 80 13.08 -13.23 2.78
CA GLY A 80 13.45 -14.15 3.85
C GLY A 80 12.60 -15.41 3.90
N SER A 81 12.84 -16.25 4.91
CA SER A 81 12.29 -17.60 5.00
C SER A 81 10.90 -17.69 5.67
N ARG A 82 10.36 -16.58 6.17
CA ARG A 82 9.12 -16.54 6.97
C ARG A 82 7.89 -15.95 6.26
N GLY A 83 7.94 -15.81 4.93
CA GLY A 83 6.79 -15.34 4.14
C GLY A 83 6.44 -13.86 4.34
N ALA A 84 7.43 -13.02 4.65
CA ALA A 84 7.24 -11.57 4.65
C ALA A 84 7.54 -11.02 3.25
N ASP A 85 6.67 -10.15 2.75
CA ASP A 85 6.83 -9.52 1.45
C ASP A 85 7.16 -8.02 1.63
N ILE A 86 7.93 -7.47 0.68
CA ILE A 86 8.12 -6.02 0.53
C ILE A 86 6.96 -5.50 -0.32
N ASP A 87 6.24 -4.50 0.17
CA ASP A 87 5.12 -3.89 -0.57
C ASP A 87 5.61 -3.33 -1.92
N HIS A 88 6.65 -2.49 -1.91
CA HIS A 88 7.27 -1.97 -3.13
C HIS A 88 8.79 -1.79 -3.01
N LEU A 89 9.51 -2.15 -4.07
CA LEU A 89 10.91 -1.79 -4.28
C LEU A 89 10.99 -0.82 -5.46
N VAL A 90 11.62 0.33 -5.23
CA VAL A 90 11.79 1.38 -6.24
C VAL A 90 13.28 1.56 -6.51
N ILE A 91 13.66 1.52 -7.79
CA ILE A 91 15.04 1.62 -8.25
C ILE A 91 15.08 2.68 -9.34
N GLY A 92 15.92 3.70 -9.20
CA GLY A 92 16.05 4.78 -10.18
C GLY A 92 17.12 5.79 -9.76
N PRO A 93 17.10 7.03 -10.29
CA PRO A 93 18.12 8.05 -10.00
C PRO A 93 18.37 8.27 -8.52
N GLY A 94 17.32 8.19 -7.69
CA GLY A 94 17.43 8.34 -6.23
C GLY A 94 18.04 7.14 -5.49
N GLY A 95 18.51 6.10 -6.17
CA GLY A 95 19.02 4.87 -5.55
C GLY A 95 17.98 3.76 -5.46
N VAL A 96 18.27 2.76 -4.62
CA VAL A 96 17.37 1.65 -4.29
C VAL A 96 16.62 1.94 -2.99
N ILE A 97 15.29 1.88 -3.02
CA ILE A 97 14.43 2.26 -1.90
C ILE A 97 13.32 1.22 -1.69
N THR A 98 13.22 0.66 -0.48
CA THR A 98 12.04 -0.12 -0.07
C THR A 98 10.96 0.82 0.48
N LEU A 99 9.72 0.60 0.06
CA LEU A 99 8.55 1.33 0.53
C LEU A 99 7.64 0.39 1.28
N ASN A 100 7.36 0.73 2.53
CA ASN A 100 6.39 0.04 3.37
C ASN A 100 5.14 0.91 3.53
N THR A 101 4.01 0.42 3.05
CA THR A 101 2.75 1.15 2.99
C THR A 101 1.94 0.95 4.26
N LYS A 102 1.47 2.04 4.85
CA LYS A 102 0.64 2.04 6.06
C LYS A 102 -0.58 2.92 5.87
N ASN A 103 -1.75 2.28 5.76
CA ASN A 103 -3.01 2.99 5.61
C ASN A 103 -3.53 3.49 6.96
N HIS A 104 -3.53 4.81 7.11
CA HIS A 104 -3.95 5.51 8.31
C HIS A 104 -4.96 6.61 7.99
N ALA A 105 -5.87 6.32 7.06
CA ALA A 105 -7.00 7.17 6.70
C ALA A 105 -7.65 7.81 7.94
N GLY A 106 -7.60 9.14 8.04
CA GLY A 106 -8.24 9.90 9.11
C GLY A 106 -7.52 9.92 10.47
N LYS A 107 -6.36 9.27 10.60
CA LYS A 107 -5.60 9.21 11.85
C LYS A 107 -4.52 10.28 11.93
N ASP A 108 -4.17 10.68 13.15
CA ASP A 108 -3.02 11.54 13.41
C ASP A 108 -1.77 10.68 13.57
N VAL A 109 -0.70 11.08 12.88
CA VAL A 109 0.61 10.45 12.95
C VAL A 109 1.63 11.45 13.48
N TRP A 110 2.41 11.02 14.46
CA TRP A 110 3.45 11.82 15.09
C TRP A 110 4.78 11.07 15.05
N VAL A 111 5.86 11.77 14.72
CA VAL A 111 7.20 11.19 14.56
C VAL A 111 8.23 12.04 15.29
N ALA A 112 9.11 11.39 16.05
CA ALA A 112 10.33 12.00 16.58
C ALA A 112 11.47 10.98 16.65
N GLY A 113 12.46 11.12 15.78
CA GLY A 113 13.61 10.21 15.74
C GLY A 113 13.15 8.79 15.40
N SER A 114 13.37 7.86 16.31
CA SER A 114 12.96 6.45 16.17
C SER A 114 11.52 6.15 16.64
N VAL A 115 10.81 7.14 17.18
CA VAL A 115 9.43 6.97 17.69
C VAL A 115 8.42 7.39 16.62
N LEU A 116 7.49 6.49 16.31
CA LEU A 116 6.31 6.77 15.49
C LEU A 116 5.05 6.41 16.29
N LEU A 117 4.11 7.36 16.39
CA LEU A 117 2.83 7.18 17.04
C LEU A 117 1.68 7.33 16.03
N VAL A 118 0.67 6.49 16.14
CA VAL A 118 -0.60 6.59 15.40
C VAL A 118 -1.74 6.72 16.40
N ASN A 119 -2.43 7.85 16.42
CA ASN A 119 -3.42 8.19 17.46
C ASN A 119 -2.89 7.93 18.89
N GLY A 120 -1.63 8.30 19.15
CA GLY A 120 -0.97 8.13 20.44
C GLY A 120 -0.43 6.72 20.73
N GLN A 121 -0.66 5.74 19.84
CA GLN A 121 -0.16 4.37 20.03
C GLN A 121 1.20 4.17 19.35
N HIS A 122 2.14 3.51 20.04
CA HIS A 122 3.48 3.23 19.54
C HIS A 122 3.48 2.20 18.40
N GLU A 123 4.13 2.55 17.31
CA GLU A 123 4.29 1.69 16.14
C GLU A 123 5.76 1.40 15.84
N ARG A 124 6.04 0.20 15.33
CA ARG A 124 7.40 -0.29 15.06
C ARG A 124 7.83 -0.12 13.60
N TYR A 125 7.14 0.73 12.83
CA TYR A 125 7.29 0.82 11.38
C TYR A 125 8.69 1.24 10.94
N LEU A 126 9.31 2.22 11.60
CA LEU A 126 10.66 2.69 11.25
C LEU A 126 11.68 1.57 11.38
N ARG A 127 11.71 0.91 12.55
CA ARG A 127 12.61 -0.22 12.82
C ARG A 127 12.39 -1.37 11.85
N ASN A 128 11.12 -1.76 11.62
CA ASN A 128 10.81 -2.88 10.74
C ASN A 128 11.21 -2.59 9.28
N SER A 129 10.99 -1.36 8.81
CA SER A 129 11.36 -0.94 7.44
C SER A 129 12.87 -0.86 7.27
N ALA A 130 13.60 -0.39 8.30
CA ALA A 130 15.06 -0.40 8.28
C ALA A 130 15.64 -1.82 8.20
N HIS A 131 15.07 -2.79 8.94
CA HIS A 131 15.47 -4.20 8.84
C HIS A 131 15.14 -4.80 7.47
N GLU A 132 14.00 -4.44 6.89
CA GLU A 132 13.63 -4.85 5.54
C GLU A 132 14.63 -4.35 4.50
N ALA A 133 14.95 -3.05 4.50
CA ALA A 133 15.96 -2.49 3.61
C ALA A 133 17.32 -3.19 3.73
N LYS A 134 17.76 -3.54 4.94
CA LYS A 134 18.99 -4.33 5.15
C LYS A 134 18.92 -5.72 4.49
N ARG A 135 17.77 -6.40 4.57
CA ARG A 135 17.59 -7.70 3.91
C ARG A 135 17.61 -7.56 2.39
N VAL A 136 16.99 -6.52 1.85
CA VAL A 136 17.04 -6.22 0.42
C VAL A 136 18.46 -5.90 -0.04
N ALA A 137 19.18 -5.08 0.71
CA ALA A 137 20.58 -4.76 0.43
C ALA A 137 21.44 -6.04 0.35
N ALA A 138 21.28 -6.95 1.31
CA ALA A 138 22.00 -8.21 1.32
C ALA A 138 21.64 -9.11 0.11
N ALA A 139 20.35 -9.23 -0.22
CA ALA A 139 19.88 -10.01 -1.36
C ALA A 139 20.42 -9.48 -2.70
N LEU A 140 20.31 -8.16 -2.93
CA LEU A 140 20.81 -7.54 -4.15
C LEU A 140 22.34 -7.61 -4.23
N THR A 141 23.03 -7.35 -3.11
CA THR A 141 24.51 -7.43 -3.05
C THR A 141 25.00 -8.82 -3.43
N ALA A 142 24.35 -9.87 -2.90
CA ALA A 142 24.67 -11.25 -3.26
C ALA A 142 24.40 -11.54 -4.74
N ALA A 143 23.30 -11.02 -5.29
CA ALA A 143 22.93 -11.24 -6.68
C ALA A 143 23.84 -10.53 -7.70
N VAL A 144 24.35 -9.32 -7.36
CA VAL A 144 25.16 -8.52 -8.30
C VAL A 144 26.66 -8.52 -8.01
N GLY A 145 27.10 -9.12 -6.90
CA GLY A 145 28.51 -9.23 -6.54
C GLY A 145 29.18 -7.91 -6.10
N ARG A 146 28.40 -6.88 -5.79
CA ARG A 146 28.88 -5.58 -5.29
C ARG A 146 27.90 -5.00 -4.27
N GLU A 147 28.39 -4.14 -3.39
CA GLU A 147 27.53 -3.50 -2.37
C GLU A 147 26.41 -2.67 -3.02
N VAL A 148 25.17 -2.93 -2.58
CA VAL A 148 23.98 -2.18 -3.01
C VAL A 148 23.37 -1.48 -1.80
N PRO A 149 23.56 -0.15 -1.64
CA PRO A 149 22.92 0.59 -0.56
C PRO A 149 21.41 0.69 -0.80
N VAL A 150 20.62 0.30 0.20
CA VAL A 150 19.15 0.35 0.15
C VAL A 150 18.63 1.21 1.29
N ARG A 151 17.76 2.17 0.96
CA ARG A 151 17.10 3.04 1.93
C ARG A 151 15.66 2.58 2.18
N ALA A 152 15.17 2.81 3.38
CA ALA A 152 13.79 2.50 3.75
C ALA A 152 12.94 3.77 3.75
N ALA A 153 11.67 3.64 3.35
CA ALA A 153 10.66 4.66 3.60
C ALA A 153 9.33 4.03 4.04
N VAL A 154 8.71 4.64 5.05
CA VAL A 154 7.34 4.37 5.46
C VAL A 154 6.43 5.36 4.72
N VAL A 155 5.49 4.84 3.93
CA VAL A 155 4.52 5.63 3.19
C VAL A 155 3.18 5.59 3.93
N LEU A 156 2.81 6.73 4.51
CA LEU A 156 1.55 6.92 5.22
C LEU A 156 0.45 7.29 4.22
N VAL A 157 -0.56 6.45 4.10
CA VAL A 157 -1.69 6.69 3.20
C VAL A 157 -2.80 7.42 3.94
N ALA A 158 -3.18 8.58 3.40
CA ALA A 158 -4.30 9.41 3.84
C ALA A 158 -4.34 9.77 5.35
N PRO A 159 -3.21 10.03 6.03
CA PRO A 159 -3.27 10.50 7.42
C PRO A 159 -4.06 11.82 7.49
N ARG A 160 -4.82 12.03 8.58
CA ARG A 160 -5.46 13.32 8.84
C ARG A 160 -4.42 14.41 9.08
N ARG A 161 -3.34 14.05 9.79
CA ARG A 161 -2.22 14.94 10.09
C ARG A 161 -0.94 14.11 10.23
N LEU A 162 0.16 14.65 9.71
CA LEU A 162 1.51 14.16 9.97
C LEU A 162 2.31 15.25 10.67
N THR A 163 2.83 14.96 11.86
CA THR A 163 3.69 15.87 12.63
C THR A 163 5.07 15.24 12.80
N ILE A 164 6.11 15.87 12.24
CA ILE A 164 7.50 15.45 12.41
C ILE A 164 8.17 16.45 13.35
N ARG A 165 8.48 16.03 14.58
CA ARG A 165 9.15 16.87 15.60
C ARG A 165 10.67 16.77 15.52
N ARG A 166 11.17 15.59 15.17
CA ARG A 166 12.58 15.31 14.89
C ARG A 166 12.62 14.42 13.65
N PHE A 167 13.63 14.63 12.81
CA PHE A 167 13.81 13.85 11.59
C PHE A 167 13.81 12.34 11.91
N PRO A 168 13.10 11.51 11.13
CA PRO A 168 12.98 10.09 11.41
C PRO A 168 14.30 9.35 11.20
N GLU A 169 14.58 8.38 12.06
CA GLU A 169 15.79 7.57 12.03
C GLU A 169 15.53 6.19 11.41
N GLY A 170 16.46 5.68 10.61
CA GLY A 170 16.41 4.35 10.00
C GLY A 170 15.47 4.20 8.80
N ALA A 171 14.43 5.02 8.68
CA ALA A 171 13.57 5.08 7.51
C ALA A 171 12.99 6.49 7.34
N ALA A 172 12.84 6.95 6.08
CA ALA A 172 12.08 8.16 5.80
C ALA A 172 10.60 7.96 6.12
N VAL A 173 9.87 9.04 6.43
CA VAL A 173 8.42 9.03 6.58
C VAL A 173 7.83 10.03 5.62
N VAL A 174 6.98 9.56 4.71
CA VAL A 174 6.35 10.37 3.68
C VAL A 174 4.87 10.04 3.55
N THR A 175 4.06 10.99 3.09
CA THR A 175 2.67 10.69 2.71
C THR A 175 2.57 10.21 1.27
N ASP A 176 1.47 9.54 0.93
CA ASP A 176 1.14 9.15 -0.44
C ASP A 176 1.13 10.33 -1.43
N SER A 177 0.71 11.51 -0.96
CA SER A 177 0.72 12.75 -1.77
C SER A 177 2.11 13.35 -1.97
N GLN A 178 3.03 13.12 -1.03
CA GLN A 178 4.41 13.61 -1.08
C GLN A 178 5.35 12.65 -1.82
N LEU A 179 5.02 11.36 -1.86
CA LEU A 179 5.88 10.26 -2.30
C LEU A 179 6.61 10.54 -3.61
N ARG A 180 5.88 10.89 -4.68
CA ARG A 180 6.49 11.14 -6.00
C ARG A 180 7.53 12.26 -5.93
N ARG A 181 7.15 13.40 -5.34
CA ARG A 181 8.05 14.55 -5.20
C ARG A 181 9.27 14.20 -4.34
N TRP A 182 9.07 13.42 -3.28
CA TRP A 182 10.16 12.98 -2.43
C TRP A 182 11.13 12.09 -3.20
N LEU A 183 10.65 11.10 -3.96
CA LEU A 183 11.49 10.22 -4.80
C LEU A 183 12.27 11.01 -5.85
N THR A 184 11.63 11.91 -6.60
CA THR A 184 12.27 12.66 -7.69
C THR A 184 13.21 13.78 -7.23
N ARG A 185 13.24 14.11 -5.92
CA ARG A 185 14.13 15.13 -5.34
C ARG A 185 15.32 14.53 -4.58
N GLN A 186 15.48 13.21 -4.63
CA GLN A 186 16.66 12.58 -4.07
C GLN A 186 17.89 13.00 -4.90
N ALA A 187 19.04 13.12 -4.23
CA ALA A 187 20.30 13.29 -4.95
C ALA A 187 20.50 12.11 -5.90
N GLU A 188 21.03 12.39 -7.08
CA GLU A 188 21.32 11.37 -8.08
C GLU A 188 22.42 10.46 -7.56
N ALA A 189 22.06 9.20 -7.33
CA ALA A 189 22.89 8.16 -6.73
C ALA A 189 23.09 6.95 -7.65
N LEU A 190 22.24 6.79 -8.69
CA LEU A 190 22.35 5.71 -9.67
C LEU A 190 22.12 6.25 -11.08
N ALA A 191 23.03 5.91 -12.00
CA ALA A 191 22.82 6.10 -13.42
C ALA A 191 21.69 5.18 -13.93
N ALA A 192 21.01 5.59 -15.01
CA ALA A 192 19.88 4.85 -15.57
C ALA A 192 20.23 3.38 -15.92
N ASP A 193 21.40 3.14 -16.51
CA ASP A 193 21.84 1.79 -16.87
C ASP A 193 22.11 0.91 -15.63
N ASP A 194 22.63 1.50 -14.55
CA ASP A 194 22.82 0.78 -13.28
C ASP A 194 21.48 0.46 -12.61
N ALA A 195 20.54 1.40 -12.66
CA ALA A 195 19.18 1.19 -12.17
C ALA A 195 18.49 0.06 -12.93
N ALA A 196 18.63 0.00 -14.25
CA ALA A 196 18.09 -1.06 -15.08
C ALA A 196 18.70 -2.44 -14.76
N ARG A 197 20.03 -2.51 -14.57
CA ARG A 197 20.73 -3.75 -14.16
C ARG A 197 20.26 -4.23 -12.78
N LEU A 198 20.17 -3.33 -11.80
CA LEU A 198 19.67 -3.66 -10.47
C LEU A 198 18.20 -4.10 -10.49
N ALA A 199 17.37 -3.46 -11.30
CA ALA A 199 15.97 -3.84 -11.48
C ALA A 199 15.81 -5.20 -12.15
N ALA A 200 16.70 -5.55 -13.09
CA ALA A 200 16.74 -6.89 -13.67
C ALA A 200 17.11 -7.93 -12.60
N ALA A 201 18.18 -7.72 -11.84
CA ALA A 201 18.56 -8.62 -10.75
C ALA A 201 17.44 -8.76 -9.69
N ALA A 202 16.80 -7.65 -9.30
CA ALA A 202 15.69 -7.67 -8.34
C ALA A 202 14.44 -8.43 -8.86
N ALA A 203 14.24 -8.48 -10.18
CA ALA A 203 13.14 -9.21 -10.80
C ALA A 203 13.38 -10.72 -10.89
N GLU A 204 14.62 -11.18 -10.67
CA GLU A 204 14.94 -12.60 -10.69
C GLU A 204 14.51 -13.29 -9.39
N PRO A 205 13.68 -14.35 -9.45
CA PRO A 205 13.34 -15.19 -8.30
C PRO A 205 14.54 -15.62 -7.45
N ALA A 206 15.64 -16.00 -8.11
CA ALA A 206 16.83 -16.52 -7.47
C ALA A 206 17.48 -15.52 -6.49
N THR A 207 17.31 -14.21 -6.72
CA THR A 207 17.79 -13.14 -5.85
C THR A 207 17.25 -13.24 -4.42
N TRP A 208 16.04 -13.81 -4.27
CA TRP A 208 15.32 -13.83 -2.99
C TRP A 208 15.36 -15.20 -2.30
N GLY A 209 15.97 -16.22 -2.93
CA GLY A 209 16.08 -17.58 -2.40
C GLY A 209 14.94 -18.53 -2.80
N HIS A 210 15.01 -19.76 -2.30
CA HIS A 210 14.36 -20.94 -2.90
C HIS A 210 12.89 -21.22 -2.51
N ARG A 211 12.26 -20.39 -1.66
CA ARG A 211 10.86 -20.62 -1.25
C ARG A 211 9.97 -19.49 -1.75
N GLN A 212 9.37 -19.71 -2.90
CA GLN A 212 8.18 -18.97 -3.31
C GLN A 212 6.97 -19.74 -2.80
N ALA A 213 6.07 -19.05 -2.08
CA ALA A 213 4.71 -19.56 -1.95
C ALA A 213 4.13 -19.68 -3.37
N PRO A 214 3.22 -20.65 -3.65
CA PRO A 214 2.48 -20.66 -4.89
C PRO A 214 1.89 -19.28 -5.07
N ALA A 215 2.32 -18.58 -6.13
CA ALA A 215 1.70 -17.31 -6.45
C ALA A 215 0.29 -17.65 -6.90
N ASP A 216 -0.71 -17.38 -6.06
CA ASP A 216 -2.07 -17.20 -6.54
C ASP A 216 -1.99 -16.31 -7.78
N ASP A 217 -2.70 -16.67 -8.84
CA ASP A 217 -2.67 -15.93 -10.11
C ASP A 217 -2.86 -14.42 -9.80
N PRO A 218 -1.82 -13.58 -10.04
CA PRO A 218 -1.87 -12.16 -9.69
C PRO A 218 -3.04 -11.45 -10.35
N SER A 219 -3.41 -11.88 -11.55
CA SER A 219 -4.50 -11.30 -12.32
C SER A 219 -5.86 -11.68 -11.72
N ALA A 220 -6.09 -12.96 -11.42
CA ALA A 220 -7.31 -13.44 -10.77
C ALA A 220 -7.51 -12.82 -9.38
N THR A 221 -6.43 -12.71 -8.60
CA THR A 221 -6.43 -12.07 -7.27
C THR A 221 -6.85 -10.61 -7.38
N ARG A 222 -6.23 -9.86 -8.30
CA ARG A 222 -6.55 -8.46 -8.55
C ARG A 222 -7.97 -8.26 -9.03
N MET A 223 -8.46 -9.11 -9.94
CA MET A 223 -9.83 -9.06 -10.45
C MET A 223 -10.85 -9.31 -9.33
N SER A 224 -10.65 -10.36 -8.54
CA SER A 224 -11.53 -10.72 -7.42
C SER A 224 -11.58 -9.62 -6.36
N PHE A 225 -10.40 -9.07 -6.00
CA PHE A 225 -10.33 -7.93 -5.09
C PHE A 225 -10.99 -6.69 -5.68
N GLY A 226 -10.82 -6.43 -6.98
CA GLY A 226 -11.46 -5.32 -7.69
C GLY A 226 -13.00 -5.38 -7.62
N ALA A 227 -13.58 -6.57 -7.79
CA ALA A 227 -15.01 -6.78 -7.63
C ALA A 227 -15.49 -6.46 -6.21
N LEU A 228 -14.79 -6.97 -5.18
CA LEU A 228 -15.06 -6.66 -3.78
C LEU A 228 -14.93 -5.16 -3.50
N HIS A 229 -13.87 -4.52 -4.02
CA HIS A 229 -13.62 -3.09 -3.85
C HIS A 229 -14.75 -2.24 -4.43
N SER A 230 -15.21 -2.53 -5.66
CA SER A 230 -16.35 -1.85 -6.27
C SER A 230 -17.65 -2.05 -5.46
N GLU A 231 -17.85 -3.23 -4.87
CA GLU A 231 -18.99 -3.50 -4.00
C GLU A 231 -18.94 -2.67 -2.70
N VAL A 232 -17.75 -2.51 -2.11
CA VAL A 232 -17.52 -1.65 -0.93
C VAL A 232 -17.80 -0.19 -1.29
N MET A 233 -17.24 0.31 -2.40
CA MET A 233 -17.44 1.70 -2.84
C MET A 233 -18.91 1.99 -3.12
N GLY A 234 -19.61 1.08 -3.83
CA GLY A 234 -21.04 1.21 -4.07
C GLY A 234 -21.86 1.24 -2.76
N ALA A 235 -21.49 0.43 -1.76
CA ALA A 235 -22.14 0.46 -0.45
C ALA A 235 -21.88 1.77 0.32
N GLN A 236 -20.67 2.33 0.20
CA GLN A 236 -20.34 3.64 0.78
C GLN A 236 -21.16 4.75 0.16
N LEU A 237 -21.26 4.81 -1.17
CA LEU A 237 -22.07 5.79 -1.89
C LEU A 237 -23.54 5.71 -1.48
N ARG A 238 -24.13 4.52 -1.46
CA ARG A 238 -25.53 4.32 -1.01
C ARG A 238 -25.76 4.83 0.41
N ARG A 239 -24.82 4.60 1.32
CA ARG A 239 -24.96 5.08 2.71
C ARG A 239 -24.91 6.60 2.79
N LEU A 240 -24.05 7.25 2.01
CA LEU A 240 -23.99 8.71 1.94
C LEU A 240 -25.28 9.28 1.35
N THR A 241 -25.84 8.66 0.31
CA THR A 241 -27.11 9.12 -0.28
C THR A 241 -28.27 8.99 0.71
N TRP A 242 -28.36 7.88 1.44
CA TRP A 242 -29.38 7.70 2.48
C TRP A 242 -29.23 8.70 3.63
N ALA A 243 -27.99 8.98 4.06
CA ALA A 243 -27.72 9.98 5.09
C ALA A 243 -28.13 11.39 4.63
N ALA A 244 -27.79 11.78 3.40
CA ALA A 244 -28.21 13.06 2.83
C ALA A 244 -29.73 13.18 2.72
N GLY A 245 -30.41 12.13 2.25
CA GLY A 245 -31.86 12.07 2.19
C GLY A 245 -32.50 12.25 3.57
N ALA A 246 -32.00 11.59 4.60
CA ALA A 246 -32.50 11.73 5.97
C ALA A 246 -32.36 13.18 6.50
N VAL A 247 -31.23 13.85 6.21
CA VAL A 247 -31.01 15.26 6.57
C VAL A 247 -32.01 16.19 5.86
N LEU A 248 -32.24 15.97 4.55
CA LEU A 248 -33.24 16.74 3.79
C LEU A 248 -34.66 16.55 4.35
N THR A 249 -35.04 15.32 4.70
CA THR A 249 -36.35 15.04 5.31
C THR A 249 -36.50 15.74 6.66
N MET A 250 -35.47 15.73 7.50
CA MET A 250 -35.48 16.44 8.80
C MET A 250 -35.63 17.96 8.62
N LEU A 251 -34.91 18.57 7.67
CA LEU A 251 -35.02 20.00 7.37
C LEU A 251 -36.39 20.38 6.80
N GLY A 252 -36.96 19.56 5.92
CA GLY A 252 -38.30 19.76 5.37
C GLY A 252 -39.41 19.69 6.43
N ALA A 253 -39.31 18.74 7.36
CA ALA A 253 -40.25 18.63 8.48
C ALA A 253 -40.18 19.84 9.43
N ALA A 254 -38.98 20.36 9.69
CA ALA A 254 -38.80 21.57 10.50
C ALA A 254 -39.38 22.83 9.82
N ALA A 255 -39.18 22.98 8.51
CA ALA A 255 -39.74 24.11 7.75
C ALA A 255 -41.27 24.05 7.64
N GLY A 256 -41.85 22.85 7.46
CA GLY A 256 -43.30 22.65 7.43
C GLY A 256 -43.98 22.94 8.77
N GLY A 257 -43.30 22.69 9.90
CA GLY A 257 -43.80 23.02 11.24
C GLY A 257 -43.83 24.52 11.56
N VAL A 258 -43.08 25.35 10.83
CA VAL A 258 -43.05 26.81 11.01
C VAL A 258 -44.21 27.50 10.26
N TRP A 259 -44.76 26.87 9.22
CA TRP A 259 -45.89 27.40 8.45
C TRP A 259 -47.28 26.99 8.97
N LEU A 260 -47.32 26.13 9.99
CA LEU A 260 -48.55 25.64 10.63
C LEU A 260 -48.80 26.26 12.02
N ARG A 261 -48.20 27.43 12.30
CA ARG A 261 -48.43 28.21 13.53
C ARG A 261 -48.94 29.61 13.23
#